data_AF-A0A523WXE7-F1
#
_entry.id   AF-A0A523WXE7-F1
#
_cell.length_a   1.000
_cell.length_b   1.000
_cell.length_c   1.000
_cell.angle_alpha   90.00
_cell.angle_beta   90.00
_cell.angle_gamma   90.00
#
_symmetry.space_group_name_H-M   'P 1'
#
loop_
_entity.id
_entity.type
_entity.pdbx_description
1 polymer ?
#
loop_
_entity_poly.entity_id
_entity_poly.type
_entity_poly.pdbx_seq_one_letter_code
_entity_poly.pdbx_strand_id
1 'polypeptide(L)'
;MGSVNKKKILGAPVGNCVHVAGILNFLKLAERCGYETLFLGPAVSVEKISEAIKQHNPNLIAISYRLTPEVLKKLLTALKKEVEKNRWQDKTFIFGGTPPTAEVARKSGLFEATFGGLEPREDITSFLKGKVEEVKKDEIPPQNLIDRIAFNGSYPLLRHHFGLPTVKATVEGAREIALSETVDVISIGPDQNAQESFFRPDEMKKEQDGAGGVPLRKPEDLEAIYKATRCGNYPLLRCYSGTRDLIKWAEMSHKTINIAWGAVPLCWYNKLDGRSDRTPADSIAENQQVMKWYAEHKIPLEVNESHHWSLRDAHDTVAVTAAFLAAYNAKKMGITHYVAQYMFNNPAQTSPLMDLAKMLAKIELIESLHDENFTSIRQTRTGLACLSPDPDVAKGQLSSSCLFQMTLEPKIVHVVGFCEADHAATPPDIIESAKITLGIIKNFSLGAPQILDDPRIKERKEELVEETKYLLQAFKNLAADKVKDPWTDPETLAQAIHRGLLDAPHLAGNPYATGKVHTQIRDGACYAVDPQSGNLLSEKERISRI
;
A
#
# COMPACT_ATOMS: atom_id res chain seq x y z
N MET A 1 -24.62 -48.73 -8.83
CA MET A 1 -23.95 -47.52 -8.29
C MET A 1 -24.72 -47.09 -7.06
N GLY A 2 -24.16 -47.29 -5.86
CA GLY A 2 -24.83 -46.89 -4.62
C GLY A 2 -24.92 -45.36 -4.55
N SER A 3 -26.10 -44.83 -4.19
CA SER A 3 -26.28 -43.40 -3.97
C SER A 3 -25.40 -42.96 -2.79
N VAL A 4 -24.34 -42.20 -3.06
CA VAL A 4 -23.66 -41.45 -2.01
C VAL A 4 -24.70 -40.49 -1.44
N ASN A 5 -25.12 -40.73 -0.19
CA ASN A 5 -26.14 -39.93 0.47
C ASN A 5 -25.57 -38.50 0.62
N LYS A 6 -26.01 -37.56 -0.23
CA LYS A 6 -25.51 -36.18 -0.21
C LYS A 6 -25.89 -35.56 1.13
N LYS A 7 -24.91 -34.96 1.84
CA LYS A 7 -25.19 -34.25 3.10
C LYS A 7 -26.15 -33.10 2.82
N LYS A 8 -27.20 -32.97 3.64
CA LYS A 8 -28.27 -31.99 3.46
C LYS A 8 -28.12 -30.81 4.41
N ILE A 9 -28.25 -29.60 3.87
CA ILE A 9 -28.23 -28.34 4.62
C ILE A 9 -29.63 -27.70 4.59
N LEU A 10 -30.13 -27.34 5.76
CA LEU A 10 -31.34 -26.53 5.93
C LEU A 10 -30.96 -25.08 6.26
N GLY A 11 -31.41 -24.11 5.47
CA GLY A 11 -31.20 -22.69 5.72
C GLY A 11 -32.48 -21.96 6.12
N ALA A 12 -32.44 -21.25 7.25
CA ALA A 12 -33.57 -20.47 7.76
C ALA A 12 -33.16 -19.14 8.42
N PRO A 13 -33.64 -18.00 7.91
CA PRO A 13 -33.70 -16.74 8.65
C PRO A 13 -34.69 -16.86 9.81
N VAL A 14 -34.22 -16.85 11.05
CA VAL A 14 -35.06 -17.15 12.23
C VAL A 14 -35.91 -15.96 12.66
N GLY A 15 -37.10 -16.26 13.19
CA GLY A 15 -38.03 -15.29 13.78
C GLY A 15 -38.51 -14.27 12.75
N ASN A 16 -38.32 -12.99 13.03
CA ASN A 16 -38.77 -11.88 12.19
C ASN A 16 -37.74 -11.42 11.14
N CYS A 17 -36.66 -12.18 10.90
CA CYS A 17 -35.63 -11.74 9.97
C CYS A 17 -36.04 -11.94 8.51
N VAL A 18 -36.28 -10.85 7.80
CA VAL A 18 -36.59 -10.87 6.36
C VAL A 18 -35.35 -10.87 5.46
N HIS A 19 -34.15 -10.73 6.03
CA HIS A 19 -32.91 -10.64 5.26
C HIS A 19 -32.41 -12.03 4.84
N VAL A 20 -32.51 -12.31 3.54
CA VAL A 20 -32.21 -13.65 2.97
C VAL A 20 -30.91 -13.72 2.18
N ALA A 21 -30.33 -12.58 1.77
CA ALA A 21 -29.21 -12.56 0.82
C ALA A 21 -27.98 -13.33 1.32
N GLY A 22 -27.59 -13.15 2.59
CA GLY A 22 -26.43 -13.82 3.17
C GLY A 22 -26.59 -15.34 3.23
N ILE A 23 -27.74 -15.81 3.71
CA ILE A 23 -28.01 -17.25 3.81
C ILE A 23 -28.15 -17.90 2.44
N LEU A 24 -28.78 -17.23 1.46
CA LEU A 24 -28.87 -17.74 0.09
C LEU A 24 -27.49 -17.84 -0.57
N ASN A 25 -26.60 -16.87 -0.33
CA ASN A 25 -25.22 -16.95 -0.82
C ASN A 25 -24.45 -18.10 -0.19
N PHE A 26 -24.63 -18.35 1.12
CA PHE A 26 -24.06 -19.50 1.81
C PHE A 26 -24.57 -20.82 1.23
N LEU A 27 -25.88 -20.96 1.01
CA LEU A 27 -26.46 -22.18 0.43
C LEU A 27 -25.93 -22.42 -1.00
N LYS A 28 -25.87 -21.39 -1.85
CA LYS A 28 -25.24 -21.49 -3.19
C LYS A 28 -23.78 -21.93 -3.13
N LEU A 29 -23.03 -21.48 -2.12
CA LEU A 29 -21.65 -21.91 -1.90
C LEU A 29 -21.59 -23.39 -1.48
N ALA A 30 -22.51 -23.83 -0.62
CA ALA A 30 -22.61 -25.22 -0.19
C ALA A 30 -23.01 -26.16 -1.34
N GLU A 31 -23.90 -25.75 -2.24
CA GLU A 31 -24.24 -26.52 -3.45
C GLU A 31 -23.01 -26.79 -4.31
N ARG A 32 -22.15 -25.77 -4.49
CA ARG A 32 -20.86 -25.92 -5.20
C ARG A 32 -19.89 -26.85 -4.48
N CYS A 33 -20.05 -27.04 -3.18
CA CYS A 33 -19.28 -27.99 -2.37
C CYS A 33 -19.93 -29.38 -2.30
N GLY A 34 -21.00 -29.64 -3.06
CA GLY A 34 -21.64 -30.95 -3.18
C GLY A 34 -22.78 -31.23 -2.18
N TYR A 35 -23.20 -30.24 -1.39
CA TYR A 35 -24.34 -30.37 -0.48
C TYR A 35 -25.67 -30.27 -1.24
N GLU A 36 -26.68 -30.99 -0.76
CA GLU A 36 -28.07 -30.70 -1.09
C GLU A 36 -28.55 -29.58 -0.16
N THR A 37 -29.15 -28.51 -0.69
CA THR A 37 -29.59 -27.39 0.14
C THR A 37 -31.09 -27.17 0.09
N LEU A 38 -31.66 -26.75 1.21
CA LEU A 38 -33.07 -26.44 1.36
C LEU A 38 -33.21 -25.09 2.06
N PHE A 39 -33.97 -24.18 1.46
CA PHE A 39 -34.23 -22.84 2.00
C PHE A 39 -35.69 -22.70 2.43
N LEU A 40 -35.94 -22.28 3.68
CA LEU A 40 -37.29 -22.21 4.25
C LEU A 40 -38.07 -20.90 3.99
N GLY A 41 -37.47 -19.97 3.25
CA GLY A 41 -38.03 -18.63 3.02
C GLY A 41 -37.61 -17.61 4.08
N PRO A 42 -38.06 -16.35 3.97
CA PRO A 42 -37.80 -15.32 4.97
C PRO A 42 -38.65 -15.52 6.24
N ALA A 43 -38.21 -14.91 7.35
CA ALA A 43 -38.96 -14.79 8.61
C ALA A 43 -39.58 -16.11 9.11
N VAL A 44 -38.73 -17.10 9.37
CA VAL A 44 -39.12 -18.47 9.72
C VAL A 44 -39.20 -18.62 11.23
N SER A 45 -40.37 -18.99 11.75
CA SER A 45 -40.54 -19.25 13.18
C SER A 45 -39.72 -20.45 13.65
N VAL A 46 -39.42 -20.52 14.96
CA VAL A 46 -38.65 -21.63 15.54
C VAL A 46 -39.40 -22.96 15.36
N GLU A 47 -40.72 -22.94 15.45
CA GLU A 47 -41.60 -24.09 15.25
C GLU A 47 -41.47 -24.63 13.82
N LYS A 48 -41.53 -23.75 12.82
CA LYS A 48 -41.38 -24.13 11.41
C LYS A 48 -39.97 -24.65 11.10
N ILE A 49 -38.93 -24.12 11.75
CA ILE A 49 -37.58 -24.68 11.68
C ILE A 49 -37.56 -26.09 12.28
N SER A 50 -38.16 -26.30 13.45
CA SER A 50 -38.26 -27.61 14.11
C SER A 50 -38.99 -28.64 13.24
N GLU A 51 -40.12 -28.26 12.63
CA GLU A 51 -40.87 -29.10 11.70
C GLU A 51 -40.04 -29.51 10.47
N ALA A 52 -39.34 -28.55 9.86
CA ALA A 52 -38.50 -28.81 8.70
C ALA A 52 -37.29 -29.71 9.03
N ILE A 53 -36.70 -29.58 10.22
CA ILE A 53 -35.63 -30.48 10.68
C ILE A 53 -36.16 -31.91 10.79
N LYS A 54 -37.37 -32.11 11.33
CA LYS A 54 -38.02 -33.44 11.41
C LYS A 54 -38.31 -34.02 10.03
N GLN A 55 -38.87 -33.20 9.15
CA GLN A 55 -39.33 -33.63 7.82
C GLN A 55 -38.15 -33.99 6.90
N HIS A 56 -37.09 -33.18 6.91
CA HIS A 56 -36.01 -33.29 5.94
C HIS A 56 -34.72 -33.91 6.48
N ASN A 57 -34.64 -34.14 7.80
CA ASN A 57 -33.50 -34.71 8.51
C ASN A 57 -32.13 -34.20 8.03
N PRO A 58 -31.89 -32.87 8.03
CA PRO A 58 -30.62 -32.31 7.58
C PRO A 58 -29.46 -32.72 8.51
N ASN A 59 -28.26 -32.72 7.96
CA ASN A 59 -27.02 -32.88 8.72
C ASN A 59 -26.56 -31.55 9.33
N LEU A 60 -26.82 -30.45 8.62
CA LEU A 60 -26.42 -29.11 9.01
C LEU A 60 -27.59 -28.14 8.92
N ILE A 61 -27.74 -27.30 9.95
CA ILE A 61 -28.79 -26.29 10.07
C ILE A 61 -28.14 -24.91 10.12
N ALA A 62 -28.30 -24.15 9.03
CA ALA A 62 -27.84 -22.78 8.93
C ALA A 62 -28.95 -21.82 9.36
N ILE A 63 -28.74 -21.14 10.47
CA ILE A 63 -29.65 -20.12 10.99
C ILE A 63 -29.08 -18.74 10.66
N SER A 64 -29.92 -17.82 10.16
CA SER A 64 -29.49 -16.43 9.96
C SER A 64 -30.34 -15.42 10.70
N TYR A 65 -29.71 -14.36 11.21
CA TYR A 65 -30.41 -13.23 11.82
C TYR A 65 -29.55 -11.96 11.75
N ARG A 66 -30.14 -10.83 11.32
CA ARG A 66 -29.40 -9.55 11.14
C ARG A 66 -30.04 -8.34 11.81
N LEU A 67 -31.16 -8.52 12.53
CA LEU A 67 -31.85 -7.40 13.19
C LEU A 67 -31.21 -7.13 14.56
N THR A 68 -31.99 -7.17 15.63
CA THR A 68 -31.60 -6.72 16.96
C THR A 68 -31.01 -7.87 17.82
N PRO A 69 -29.78 -7.77 18.35
CA PRO A 69 -29.15 -8.81 19.17
C PRO A 69 -29.99 -9.29 20.38
N GLU A 70 -30.73 -8.38 21.01
CA GLU A 70 -31.57 -8.65 22.18
C GLU A 70 -32.76 -9.55 21.82
N VAL A 71 -33.34 -9.35 20.64
CA VAL A 71 -34.43 -10.19 20.10
C VAL A 71 -33.89 -11.56 19.73
N LEU A 72 -32.69 -11.61 19.13
CA LEU A 72 -32.01 -12.87 18.82
C LEU A 72 -31.82 -13.73 20.06
N LYS A 73 -31.42 -13.15 21.20
CA LYS A 73 -31.23 -13.92 22.44
C LYS A 73 -32.49 -14.70 22.84
N LYS A 74 -33.68 -14.11 22.68
CA LYS A 74 -34.97 -14.76 22.96
C LYS A 74 -35.25 -15.88 21.95
N LEU A 75 -35.01 -15.63 20.66
CA LEU A 75 -35.18 -16.62 19.60
C LEU A 75 -34.25 -17.82 19.77
N LEU A 76 -32.98 -17.60 20.12
CA LEU A 76 -32.00 -18.66 20.38
C LEU A 76 -32.37 -19.47 21.64
N THR A 77 -32.93 -18.81 22.66
CA THR A 77 -33.45 -19.52 23.85
C THR A 77 -34.59 -20.48 23.47
N ALA A 78 -35.52 -20.05 22.61
CA ALA A 78 -36.59 -20.90 22.11
C ALA A 78 -36.05 -22.05 21.24
N LEU A 79 -35.11 -21.75 20.32
CA LEU A 79 -34.49 -22.75 19.46
C LEU A 79 -33.71 -23.80 20.24
N LYS A 80 -32.95 -23.38 21.27
CA LYS A 80 -32.20 -24.29 22.14
C LYS A 80 -33.11 -25.28 22.87
N LYS A 81 -34.27 -24.81 23.37
CA LYS A 81 -35.29 -25.67 23.98
C LYS A 81 -35.81 -26.73 23.00
N GLU A 82 -36.03 -26.36 21.73
CA GLU A 82 -36.44 -27.32 20.70
C GLU A 82 -35.33 -28.32 20.38
N VAL A 83 -34.06 -27.91 20.32
CA VAL A 83 -32.92 -28.81 20.11
C VAL A 83 -32.79 -29.83 21.24
N GLU A 84 -32.91 -29.39 22.50
CA GLU A 84 -32.84 -30.26 23.68
C GLU A 84 -34.02 -31.24 23.72
N LYS A 85 -35.24 -30.75 23.50
CA LYS A 85 -36.48 -31.55 23.49
C LYS A 85 -36.46 -32.65 22.44
N ASN A 86 -35.95 -32.37 21.24
CA ASN A 86 -35.93 -33.33 20.13
C ASN A 86 -34.61 -34.11 20.01
N ARG A 87 -33.67 -33.93 20.96
CA ARG A 87 -32.37 -34.60 21.02
C ARG A 87 -31.51 -34.42 19.75
N TRP A 88 -31.41 -33.20 19.24
CA TRP A 88 -30.61 -32.87 18.05
C TRP A 88 -29.18 -32.39 18.36
N GLN A 89 -28.61 -32.81 19.48
CA GLN A 89 -27.23 -32.45 19.85
C GLN A 89 -26.18 -33.06 18.91
N ASP A 90 -26.56 -34.07 18.12
CA ASP A 90 -25.74 -34.73 17.10
C ASP A 90 -25.72 -33.98 15.75
N LYS A 91 -26.56 -32.94 15.57
CA LYS A 91 -26.63 -32.13 14.35
C LYS A 91 -25.75 -30.89 14.45
N THR A 92 -25.15 -30.49 13.34
CA THR A 92 -24.35 -29.25 13.27
C THR A 92 -25.26 -28.04 13.06
N PHE A 93 -25.24 -27.11 14.01
CA PHE A 93 -25.88 -25.80 13.84
C PHE A 93 -24.82 -24.75 13.53
N ILE A 94 -25.09 -23.90 12.54
CA ILE A 94 -24.27 -22.72 12.26
C ILE A 94 -25.11 -21.45 12.23
N PHE A 95 -24.47 -20.32 12.45
CA PHE A 95 -25.13 -19.01 12.45
C PHE A 95 -24.51 -18.04 11.45
N GLY A 96 -25.34 -17.25 10.76
CA GLY A 96 -24.90 -16.13 9.93
C GLY A 96 -25.64 -14.83 10.30
N GLY A 97 -24.91 -13.76 10.56
CA GLY A 97 -25.51 -12.49 10.96
C GLY A 97 -24.59 -11.28 10.80
N THR A 98 -24.97 -10.16 11.40
CA THR A 98 -24.06 -9.03 11.63
C THR A 98 -23.11 -9.34 12.79
N PRO A 99 -21.96 -8.66 12.94
CA PRO A 99 -21.03 -8.96 14.04
C PRO A 99 -21.67 -8.94 15.45
N PRO A 100 -22.56 -7.99 15.79
CA PRO A 100 -23.24 -8.00 17.10
C PRO A 100 -24.17 -9.21 17.31
N THR A 101 -24.86 -9.65 16.25
CA THR A 101 -25.77 -10.82 16.34
C THR A 101 -24.99 -12.13 16.34
N ALA A 102 -23.88 -12.22 15.60
CA ALA A 102 -22.95 -13.35 15.65
C ALA A 102 -22.35 -13.53 17.05
N GLU A 103 -22.01 -12.44 17.75
CA GLU A 103 -21.51 -12.49 19.12
C GLU A 103 -22.56 -13.05 20.11
N VAL A 104 -23.82 -12.65 19.96
CA VAL A 104 -24.93 -13.25 20.73
C VAL A 104 -25.09 -14.73 20.41
N ALA A 105 -24.95 -15.13 19.14
CA ALA A 105 -25.00 -16.52 18.73
C ALA A 105 -23.85 -17.34 19.33
N ARG A 106 -22.61 -16.84 19.35
CA ARG A 106 -21.46 -17.51 19.99
C ARG A 106 -21.73 -17.76 21.47
N LYS A 107 -22.18 -16.74 22.19
CA LYS A 107 -22.49 -16.82 23.63
C LYS A 107 -23.64 -17.79 23.97
N SER A 108 -24.46 -18.19 23.00
CA SER A 108 -25.55 -19.14 23.23
C SER A 108 -25.05 -20.59 23.42
N GLY A 109 -23.85 -20.90 22.91
CA GLY A 109 -23.28 -22.25 22.89
C GLY A 109 -24.05 -23.24 22.01
N LEU A 110 -24.95 -22.76 21.14
CA LEU A 110 -25.76 -23.61 20.27
C LEU A 110 -25.06 -23.95 18.94
N PHE A 111 -24.14 -23.10 18.48
CA PHE A 111 -23.60 -23.15 17.13
C PHE A 111 -22.14 -23.59 17.12
N GLU A 112 -21.81 -24.48 16.19
CA GLU A 112 -20.45 -24.97 15.93
C GLU A 112 -19.61 -23.91 15.21
N ALA A 113 -20.24 -23.12 14.33
CA ALA A 113 -19.62 -21.99 13.65
C ALA A 113 -20.57 -20.78 13.57
N THR A 114 -20.00 -19.59 13.64
CA THR A 114 -20.74 -18.32 13.55
C THR A 114 -20.01 -17.37 12.61
N PHE A 115 -20.74 -16.81 11.65
CA PHE A 115 -20.22 -15.91 10.63
C PHE A 115 -20.83 -14.52 10.79
N GLY A 116 -20.00 -13.53 11.14
CA GLY A 116 -20.40 -12.13 11.31
C GLY A 116 -20.27 -11.28 10.04
N GLY A 117 -19.69 -11.85 8.97
CA GLY A 117 -19.37 -11.14 7.73
C GLY A 117 -18.00 -10.44 7.75
N LEU A 118 -17.18 -10.72 8.78
CA LEU A 118 -15.79 -10.28 8.88
C LEU A 118 -14.82 -11.34 8.33
N GLU A 119 -15.30 -12.57 8.19
CA GLU A 119 -14.54 -13.73 7.74
C GLU A 119 -14.32 -13.70 6.21
N PRO A 120 -13.11 -14.03 5.71
CA PRO A 120 -12.87 -14.30 4.29
C PRO A 120 -13.81 -15.37 3.72
N ARG A 121 -14.09 -15.29 2.41
CA ARG A 121 -14.98 -16.26 1.74
C ARG A 121 -14.37 -17.66 1.71
N GLU A 122 -13.05 -17.73 1.73
CA GLU A 122 -12.23 -18.93 1.77
C GLU A 122 -12.51 -19.72 3.05
N ASP A 123 -12.61 -19.05 4.21
CA ASP A 123 -12.91 -19.70 5.50
C ASP A 123 -14.27 -20.40 5.49
N ILE A 124 -15.28 -19.74 4.91
CA ILE A 124 -16.64 -20.30 4.76
C ILE A 124 -16.61 -21.51 3.82
N THR A 125 -15.81 -21.45 2.76
CA THR A 125 -15.65 -22.54 1.78
C THR A 125 -14.91 -23.74 2.39
N SER A 126 -13.88 -23.49 3.19
CA SER A 126 -13.09 -24.50 3.90
C SER A 126 -13.93 -25.24 4.94
N PHE A 127 -14.72 -24.50 5.72
CA PHE A 127 -15.71 -25.08 6.64
C PHE A 127 -16.64 -26.06 5.92
N LEU A 128 -17.22 -25.66 4.79
CA LEU A 128 -18.12 -26.51 4.00
C LEU A 128 -17.41 -27.76 3.47
N LYS A 129 -16.14 -27.70 3.10
CA LYS A 129 -15.40 -28.86 2.57
C LYS A 129 -14.98 -29.87 3.64
N GLY A 130 -15.34 -29.68 4.91
CA GLY A 130 -14.88 -30.52 6.02
C GLY A 130 -13.38 -30.39 6.28
N LYS A 131 -12.75 -29.40 5.64
CA LYS A 131 -11.35 -29.02 5.82
C LYS A 131 -11.34 -27.79 6.70
N VAL A 132 -11.55 -28.01 7.99
CA VAL A 132 -10.58 -27.41 8.90
C VAL A 132 -9.42 -28.40 8.92
N GLU A 133 -8.65 -28.45 7.82
CA GLU A 133 -7.20 -28.42 8.07
C GLU A 133 -7.03 -27.14 8.88
N GLU A 134 -6.36 -27.26 10.03
CA GLU A 134 -5.89 -26.13 10.81
C GLU A 134 -5.69 -24.97 9.85
N VAL A 135 -6.42 -23.86 10.09
CA VAL A 135 -6.16 -22.58 9.42
C VAL A 135 -4.66 -22.54 9.18
N LYS A 136 -4.18 -22.24 7.96
CA LYS A 136 -2.76 -22.04 7.64
C LYS A 136 -2.16 -20.92 8.51
N LYS A 137 -2.14 -21.12 9.82
CA LYS A 137 -1.74 -20.24 10.91
C LYS A 137 -0.26 -20.43 11.20
N ASP A 138 0.32 -21.54 10.70
CA ASP A 138 1.67 -21.94 11.05
C ASP A 138 2.67 -21.81 9.89
N GLU A 139 2.23 -21.43 8.69
CA GLU A 139 3.19 -21.10 7.62
C GLU A 139 3.53 -19.61 7.71
N ILE A 140 4.69 -19.32 8.30
CA ILE A 140 5.29 -17.98 8.29
C ILE A 140 5.40 -17.55 6.82
N PRO A 141 4.73 -16.47 6.39
CA PRO A 141 4.77 -16.12 4.98
C PRO A 141 6.19 -15.65 4.60
N PRO A 142 6.56 -15.67 3.30
CA PRO A 142 7.94 -15.42 2.90
C PRO A 142 8.50 -14.09 3.41
N GLN A 143 9.78 -14.10 3.78
CA GLN A 143 10.47 -13.00 4.46
C GLN A 143 11.39 -12.18 3.53
N ASN A 144 11.18 -12.29 2.22
CA ASN A 144 11.74 -11.40 1.21
C ASN A 144 10.62 -10.88 0.30
N LEU A 145 10.86 -9.74 -0.35
CA LEU A 145 9.83 -9.04 -1.11
C LEU A 145 9.27 -9.86 -2.28
N ILE A 146 10.13 -10.52 -3.06
CA ILE A 146 9.73 -11.18 -4.31
C ILE A 146 8.84 -12.38 -4.01
N ASP A 147 9.26 -13.23 -3.08
CA ASP A 147 8.47 -14.41 -2.68
C ASP A 147 7.19 -13.98 -1.96
N ARG A 148 7.21 -12.88 -1.19
CA ARG A 148 6.01 -12.36 -0.52
C ARG A 148 4.98 -11.83 -1.51
N ILE A 149 5.41 -11.17 -2.59
CA ILE A 149 4.52 -10.75 -3.69
C ILE A 149 3.93 -12.00 -4.38
N ALA A 150 4.75 -12.99 -4.70
CA ALA A 150 4.28 -14.25 -5.30
C ALA A 150 3.27 -14.97 -4.41
N PHE A 151 3.53 -15.03 -3.10
CA PHE A 151 2.65 -15.61 -2.09
C PHE A 151 1.27 -14.92 -2.05
N ASN A 152 1.23 -13.59 -2.19
CA ASN A 152 -0.03 -12.82 -2.16
C ASN A 152 -0.80 -12.85 -3.51
N GLY A 153 -0.17 -13.37 -4.57
CA GLY A 153 -0.78 -13.59 -5.88
C GLY A 153 -1.27 -12.30 -6.54
N SER A 154 -2.58 -12.19 -6.74
CA SER A 154 -3.22 -11.03 -7.37
C SER A 154 -3.49 -9.86 -6.42
N TYR A 155 -3.36 -10.07 -5.10
CA TYR A 155 -3.55 -9.00 -4.13
C TYR A 155 -2.24 -8.23 -3.92
N PRO A 156 -2.27 -6.88 -3.90
CA PRO A 156 -1.08 -6.11 -3.55
C PRO A 156 -0.73 -6.28 -2.08
N LEU A 157 0.56 -6.19 -1.76
CA LEU A 157 1.01 -6.05 -0.38
C LEU A 157 0.60 -4.68 0.15
N LEU A 158 0.07 -4.62 1.37
CA LEU A 158 -0.17 -3.33 2.04
C LEU A 158 1.06 -2.90 2.82
N ARG A 159 1.46 -1.65 2.62
CA ARG A 159 2.61 -1.03 3.28
C ARG A 159 2.18 0.22 4.03
N HIS A 160 2.76 0.49 5.20
CA HIS A 160 2.58 1.77 5.91
C HIS A 160 3.89 2.24 6.56
N HIS A 161 4.08 3.56 6.69
CA HIS A 161 5.15 4.16 7.49
C HIS A 161 4.87 4.09 8.99
N PHE A 162 5.84 3.73 9.82
CA PHE A 162 5.62 3.71 11.27
C PHE A 162 6.86 4.10 12.07
N GLY A 163 6.67 4.93 13.08
CA GLY A 163 7.69 5.40 13.99
C GLY A 163 7.08 6.40 14.94
N LEU A 164 7.05 6.07 16.23
CA LEU A 164 6.55 6.94 17.28
C LEU A 164 7.72 7.62 18.01
N PRO A 165 7.51 8.76 18.71
CA PRO A 165 8.59 9.53 19.34
C PRO A 165 9.41 8.82 20.43
N THR A 166 9.16 7.55 20.71
CA THR A 166 10.04 6.72 21.55
C THR A 166 10.23 5.33 20.94
N VAL A 167 11.40 4.72 21.19
CA VAL A 167 11.68 3.33 20.79
C VAL A 167 10.66 2.38 21.43
N LYS A 168 10.35 2.56 22.72
CA LYS A 168 9.38 1.71 23.43
C LYS A 168 8.00 1.73 22.76
N ALA A 169 7.44 2.91 22.51
CA ALA A 169 6.14 3.05 21.86
C ALA A 169 6.14 2.46 20.44
N THR A 170 7.25 2.62 19.71
CA THR A 170 7.42 2.02 18.39
C THR A 170 7.50 0.50 18.45
N VAL A 171 8.21 -0.08 19.42
CA VAL A 171 8.26 -1.54 19.61
C VAL A 171 6.88 -2.11 19.95
N GLU A 172 6.15 -1.47 20.86
CA GLU A 172 4.80 -1.89 21.26
C GLU A 172 3.80 -1.76 20.09
N GLY A 173 3.81 -0.63 19.39
CA GLY A 173 2.92 -0.40 18.25
C GLY A 173 3.24 -1.27 17.04
N ALA A 174 4.52 -1.58 16.78
CA ALA A 174 4.89 -2.47 15.67
C ALA A 174 4.40 -3.90 15.93
N ARG A 175 4.38 -4.35 17.18
CA ARG A 175 3.75 -5.62 17.58
C ARG A 175 2.25 -5.60 17.34
N GLU A 176 1.58 -4.52 17.74
CA GLU A 176 0.13 -4.36 17.55
C GLU A 176 -0.26 -4.40 16.06
N ILE A 177 0.47 -3.67 15.20
CA ILE A 177 0.26 -3.67 13.75
C ILE A 177 0.48 -5.08 13.18
N ALA A 178 1.55 -5.78 13.58
CA ALA A 178 1.83 -7.13 13.10
C ALA A 178 0.71 -8.12 13.51
N LEU A 179 0.25 -8.07 14.77
CA LEU A 179 -0.86 -8.90 15.27
C LEU A 179 -2.21 -8.59 14.62
N SER A 180 -2.38 -7.37 14.08
CA SER A 180 -3.60 -7.01 13.35
C SER A 180 -3.70 -7.69 11.97
N GLU A 181 -2.56 -8.11 11.42
CA GLU A 181 -2.41 -8.71 10.09
C GLU A 181 -2.92 -7.82 8.94
N THR A 182 -3.15 -6.52 9.19
CA THR A 182 -3.72 -5.59 8.20
C THR A 182 -2.70 -5.01 7.23
N VAL A 183 -1.41 -5.08 7.57
CA VAL A 183 -0.30 -4.52 6.79
C VAL A 183 0.76 -5.59 6.61
N ASP A 184 1.24 -5.78 5.38
CA ASP A 184 2.29 -6.75 5.02
C ASP A 184 3.70 -6.20 5.16
N VAL A 185 3.86 -4.87 5.10
CA VAL A 185 5.15 -4.20 5.21
C VAL A 185 5.08 -3.01 6.17
N ILE A 186 5.89 -3.06 7.23
CA ILE A 186 6.10 -1.90 8.11
C ILE A 186 7.36 -1.18 7.67
N SER A 187 7.20 0.08 7.28
CA SER A 187 8.30 0.94 6.88
C SER A 187 8.71 1.85 8.03
N ILE A 188 9.75 1.48 8.75
CA ILE A 188 10.27 2.23 9.90
C ILE A 188 10.67 3.63 9.44
N GLY A 189 10.14 4.65 10.12
CA GLY A 189 10.50 6.06 9.96
C GLY A 189 11.36 6.52 11.13
N PRO A 190 12.70 6.54 11.01
CA PRO A 190 13.57 7.11 12.02
C PRO A 190 13.32 8.61 12.16
N ASP A 191 13.56 9.15 13.34
CA ASP A 191 13.56 10.60 13.54
C ASP A 191 14.67 11.28 12.73
N GLN A 192 14.56 12.60 12.55
CA GLN A 192 15.50 13.33 11.71
C GLN A 192 16.95 13.23 12.22
N ASN A 193 17.14 13.24 13.55
CA ASN A 193 18.45 13.02 14.18
C ASN A 193 19.09 11.69 13.75
N ALA A 194 18.35 10.60 13.79
CA ALA A 194 18.86 9.30 13.35
C ALA A 194 19.18 9.31 11.85
N GLN A 195 18.28 9.85 11.01
CA GLN A 195 18.52 9.91 9.57
C GLN A 195 19.81 10.68 9.25
N GLU A 196 20.07 11.79 9.92
CA GLU A 196 21.22 12.65 9.62
C GLU A 196 22.52 12.20 10.30
N SER A 197 22.47 11.70 11.53
CA SER A 197 23.64 11.65 12.43
C SER A 197 23.80 10.34 13.20
N PHE A 198 23.11 9.25 12.83
CA PHE A 198 23.24 7.96 13.55
C PHE A 198 24.69 7.48 13.74
N PHE A 199 25.52 7.60 12.70
CA PHE A 199 26.94 7.24 12.76
C PHE A 199 27.86 8.39 13.22
N ARG A 200 27.27 9.49 13.69
CA ARG A 200 27.90 10.74 14.14
C ARG A 200 27.16 11.25 15.39
N PRO A 201 27.11 10.45 16.48
CA PRO A 201 26.25 10.74 17.63
C PRO A 201 26.54 12.10 18.28
N ASP A 202 27.79 12.58 18.20
CA ASP A 202 28.19 13.90 18.72
C ASP A 202 27.53 15.07 17.98
N GLU A 203 26.99 14.86 16.77
CA GLU A 203 26.25 15.86 15.98
C GLU A 203 24.73 15.86 16.27
N MET A 204 24.22 14.91 17.06
CA MET A 204 22.79 14.84 17.38
C MET A 204 22.36 15.92 18.37
N LYS A 205 21.22 16.55 18.09
CA LYS A 205 20.61 17.57 18.96
C LYS A 205 19.53 16.95 19.82
N LYS A 206 19.78 16.78 21.11
CA LYS A 206 18.89 16.07 22.05
C LYS A 206 17.47 16.66 22.10
N GLU A 207 17.34 17.97 21.91
CA GLU A 207 16.06 18.68 21.84
C GLU A 207 15.19 18.31 20.61
N GLN A 208 15.76 17.62 19.63
CA GLN A 208 15.08 17.14 18.42
C GLN A 208 14.75 15.63 18.48
N ASP A 209 14.98 14.97 19.61
CA ASP A 209 14.70 13.55 19.76
C ASP A 209 13.23 13.24 19.51
N GLY A 210 12.97 12.27 18.61
CA GLY A 210 11.62 11.86 18.24
C GLY A 210 10.92 12.77 17.22
N ALA A 211 11.63 13.79 16.68
CA ALA A 211 11.09 14.67 15.67
C ALA A 211 10.85 13.91 14.34
N GLY A 212 9.58 13.72 14.01
CA GLY A 212 9.13 13.10 12.76
C GLY A 212 9.35 11.58 12.67
N GLY A 213 9.68 10.91 13.77
CA GLY A 213 9.89 9.46 13.75
C GLY A 213 10.44 8.88 15.05
N VAL A 214 10.89 7.62 14.99
CA VAL A 214 11.47 6.91 16.13
C VAL A 214 12.92 7.32 16.39
N PRO A 215 13.29 7.69 17.63
CA PRO A 215 14.67 8.08 17.96
C PRO A 215 15.60 6.85 18.06
N LEU A 216 16.07 6.35 16.92
CA LEU A 216 17.07 5.27 16.86
C LEU A 216 18.44 5.82 17.24
N ARG A 217 19.11 5.21 18.21
CA ARG A 217 20.44 5.66 18.68
C ARG A 217 21.49 4.55 18.60
N LYS A 218 21.06 3.30 18.47
CA LYS A 218 21.93 2.14 18.36
C LYS A 218 21.27 1.00 17.58
N PRO A 219 22.04 0.06 17.00
CA PRO A 219 21.49 -1.03 16.19
C PRO A 219 20.44 -1.87 16.92
N GLU A 220 20.57 -2.02 18.24
CA GLU A 220 19.67 -2.81 19.08
C GLU A 220 18.24 -2.23 19.09
N ASP A 221 18.06 -0.94 18.81
CA ASP A 221 16.73 -0.33 18.73
C ASP A 221 15.96 -0.88 17.52
N LEU A 222 16.64 -1.03 16.37
CA LEU A 222 16.07 -1.67 15.18
C LEU A 222 15.81 -3.16 15.39
N GLU A 223 16.73 -3.87 16.04
CA GLU A 223 16.54 -5.28 16.38
C GLU A 223 15.34 -5.50 17.31
N ALA A 224 15.12 -4.59 18.27
CA ALA A 224 13.98 -4.66 19.18
C ALA A 224 12.66 -4.51 18.41
N ILE A 225 12.60 -3.60 17.45
CA ILE A 225 11.44 -3.43 16.56
C ILE A 225 11.26 -4.70 15.71
N TYR A 226 12.32 -5.21 15.08
CA TYR A 226 12.26 -6.45 14.30
C TYR A 226 11.70 -7.62 15.09
N LYS A 227 12.26 -7.90 16.28
CA LYS A 227 11.80 -8.96 17.19
C LYS A 227 10.32 -8.80 17.54
N ALA A 228 9.85 -7.57 17.78
CA ALA A 228 8.45 -7.31 18.09
C ALA A 228 7.49 -7.62 16.93
N THR A 229 7.94 -7.47 15.69
CA THR A 229 7.13 -7.79 14.50
C THR A 229 7.14 -9.28 14.11
N ARG A 230 7.89 -10.14 14.82
CA ARG A 230 7.91 -11.59 14.55
C ARG A 230 6.69 -12.31 15.12
N CYS A 231 5.49 -11.79 14.82
CA CYS A 231 4.19 -12.32 15.22
C CYS A 231 3.11 -11.90 14.21
N GLY A 232 1.89 -12.43 14.35
CA GLY A 232 0.80 -12.21 13.39
C GLY A 232 1.20 -12.65 11.99
N ASN A 233 1.15 -11.74 11.02
CA ASN A 233 1.48 -12.01 9.62
C ASN A 233 2.98 -11.84 9.27
N TYR A 234 3.85 -11.65 10.28
CA TYR A 234 5.30 -11.45 10.13
C TYR A 234 5.63 -10.43 9.02
N PRO A 235 5.24 -9.15 9.20
CA PRO A 235 5.37 -8.16 8.14
C PRO A 235 6.84 -7.99 7.74
N LEU A 236 7.08 -7.78 6.46
CA LEU A 236 8.40 -7.39 5.98
C LEU A 236 8.75 -6.03 6.58
N LEU A 237 10.03 -5.84 6.93
CA LEU A 237 10.51 -4.54 7.40
C LEU A 237 11.33 -3.85 6.33
N ARG A 238 11.04 -2.58 6.11
CA ARG A 238 11.99 -1.65 5.49
C ARG A 238 12.22 -0.44 6.38
N CYS A 239 13.29 0.29 6.14
CA CYS A 239 13.62 1.50 6.90
C CYS A 239 13.80 2.67 5.91
N TYR A 240 13.45 3.89 6.31
CA TYR A 240 13.95 5.07 5.60
C TYR A 240 15.48 5.09 5.69
N SER A 241 16.17 5.50 4.62
CA SER A 241 17.61 5.62 4.67
C SER A 241 18.04 6.74 5.60
N GLY A 242 19.27 6.66 6.08
CA GLY A 242 19.98 7.87 6.51
C GLY A 242 20.07 8.88 5.36
N THR A 243 20.42 10.12 5.67
CA THR A 243 20.78 11.14 4.69
C THR A 243 22.28 11.17 4.45
N ARG A 244 23.09 10.62 5.36
CA ARG A 244 24.55 10.49 5.29
C ARG A 244 24.98 9.08 5.68
N ASP A 245 26.25 8.74 5.46
CA ASP A 245 26.83 7.43 5.82
C ASP A 245 25.99 6.24 5.29
N LEU A 246 25.47 6.39 4.07
CA LEU A 246 24.41 5.57 3.48
C LEU A 246 24.77 4.08 3.39
N ILE A 247 26.03 3.74 3.08
CA ILE A 247 26.49 2.34 3.04
C ILE A 247 26.45 1.72 4.44
N LYS A 248 26.94 2.43 5.47
CA LYS A 248 26.87 1.94 6.86
C LYS A 248 25.41 1.75 7.29
N TRP A 249 24.52 2.65 6.88
CA TRP A 249 23.08 2.53 7.13
C TRP A 249 22.47 1.30 6.45
N ALA A 250 22.83 1.05 5.19
CA ALA A 250 22.38 -0.11 4.43
C ALA A 250 22.86 -1.42 5.07
N GLU A 251 24.15 -1.51 5.43
CA GLU A 251 24.72 -2.65 6.15
C GLU A 251 24.02 -2.91 7.49
N MET A 252 23.81 -1.86 8.29
CA MET A 252 23.11 -1.96 9.57
C MET A 252 21.67 -2.44 9.38
N SER A 253 20.94 -1.88 8.42
CA SER A 253 19.55 -2.23 8.19
C SER A 253 19.42 -3.67 7.68
N HIS A 254 20.34 -4.12 6.82
CA HIS A 254 20.37 -5.50 6.38
C HIS A 254 20.61 -6.47 7.55
N LYS A 255 21.59 -6.17 8.43
CA LYS A 255 21.92 -7.01 9.59
C LYS A 255 20.84 -7.04 10.67
N THR A 256 20.21 -5.91 10.96
CA THR A 256 19.30 -5.77 12.13
C THR A 256 17.85 -6.12 11.83
N ILE A 257 17.35 -5.79 10.64
CA ILE A 257 15.93 -5.96 10.30
C ILE A 257 15.69 -6.82 9.06
N ASN A 258 16.75 -7.38 8.45
CA ASN A 258 16.68 -8.06 7.16
C ASN A 258 15.89 -7.23 6.13
N ILE A 259 16.39 -6.01 5.87
CA ILE A 259 15.67 -5.01 5.09
C ILE A 259 15.10 -5.58 3.78
N ALA A 260 13.79 -5.42 3.59
CA ALA A 260 13.07 -6.01 2.47
C ALA A 260 13.44 -5.38 1.11
N TRP A 261 13.72 -4.08 1.12
CA TRP A 261 14.33 -3.34 0.01
C TRP A 261 14.96 -2.03 0.51
N GLY A 262 16.01 -1.58 -0.16
CA GLY A 262 16.65 -0.29 0.10
C GLY A 262 15.81 0.87 -0.43
N ALA A 263 15.96 2.06 0.15
CA ALA A 263 15.34 3.28 -0.33
C ALA A 263 16.36 4.43 -0.30
N VAL A 264 16.75 4.98 -1.45
CA VAL A 264 17.73 6.09 -1.55
C VAL A 264 17.31 7.06 -2.65
N PRO A 265 17.60 8.37 -2.57
CA PRO A 265 17.36 9.28 -3.68
C PRO A 265 18.44 9.15 -4.75
N LEU A 266 18.24 9.77 -5.91
CA LEU A 266 19.32 10.03 -6.86
C LEU A 266 19.94 11.40 -6.57
N CYS A 267 19.13 12.45 -6.51
CA CYS A 267 19.58 13.85 -6.50
C CYS A 267 19.46 14.57 -5.14
N TRP A 268 18.98 13.92 -4.08
CA TRP A 268 18.64 14.57 -2.79
C TRP A 268 19.59 14.21 -1.65
N TYR A 269 19.28 14.72 -0.45
CA TYR A 269 20.08 14.63 0.78
C TYR A 269 21.36 15.45 0.77
N ASN A 270 21.30 16.65 0.20
CA ASN A 270 22.45 17.51 -0.01
C ASN A 270 22.05 18.98 0.16
N LYS A 271 22.85 19.91 -0.35
CA LYS A 271 22.53 21.34 -0.24
C LYS A 271 21.23 21.75 -0.96
N LEU A 272 20.65 20.92 -1.83
CA LEU A 272 19.36 21.19 -2.49
C LEU A 272 18.18 21.17 -1.51
N ASP A 273 18.21 20.26 -0.54
CA ASP A 273 17.14 20.09 0.46
C ASP A 273 17.58 20.42 1.89
N GLY A 274 18.81 20.92 2.06
CA GLY A 274 19.35 21.37 3.34
C GLY A 274 19.64 20.23 4.33
N ARG A 275 19.69 18.98 3.85
CA ARG A 275 19.88 17.78 4.68
C ARG A 275 21.34 17.38 4.87
N SER A 276 22.27 17.98 4.13
CA SER A 276 23.73 17.86 4.36
C SER A 276 24.52 18.94 3.62
N ASP A 277 25.83 19.04 3.89
CA ASP A 277 26.75 19.98 3.25
C ASP A 277 27.38 19.46 1.94
N ARG A 278 27.01 18.27 1.47
CA ARG A 278 27.52 17.70 0.22
C ARG A 278 27.00 18.49 -0.98
N THR A 279 27.78 18.54 -2.06
CA THR A 279 27.30 19.07 -3.33
C THR A 279 26.35 18.06 -3.99
N PRO A 280 25.49 18.48 -4.95
CA PRO A 280 24.67 17.54 -5.70
C PRO A 280 25.50 16.45 -6.39
N ALA A 281 26.60 16.81 -7.07
CA ALA A 281 27.45 15.85 -7.77
C ALA A 281 28.04 14.80 -6.82
N ASP A 282 28.59 15.22 -5.68
CA ASP A 282 29.13 14.30 -4.66
C ASP A 282 28.03 13.35 -4.15
N SER A 283 26.87 13.90 -3.79
CA SER A 283 25.78 13.09 -3.26
C SER A 283 25.20 12.12 -4.29
N ILE A 284 25.11 12.50 -5.58
CA ILE A 284 24.66 11.62 -6.65
C ILE A 284 25.63 10.45 -6.80
N ALA A 285 26.93 10.71 -6.80
CA ALA A 285 27.96 9.68 -6.86
C ALA A 285 27.87 8.72 -5.65
N GLU A 286 27.73 9.26 -4.43
CA GLU A 286 27.56 8.47 -3.21
C GLU A 286 26.26 7.64 -3.23
N ASN A 287 25.15 8.24 -3.68
CA ASN A 287 23.86 7.56 -3.81
C ASN A 287 24.00 6.37 -4.76
N GLN A 288 24.62 6.55 -5.94
CA GLN A 288 24.90 5.48 -6.90
C GLN A 288 25.76 4.35 -6.31
N GLN A 289 26.77 4.67 -5.50
CA GLN A 289 27.58 3.65 -4.80
C GLN A 289 26.72 2.81 -3.87
N VAL A 290 25.73 3.40 -3.20
CA VAL A 290 24.81 2.67 -2.32
C VAL A 290 23.83 1.83 -3.14
N MET A 291 23.36 2.33 -4.29
CA MET A 291 22.55 1.51 -5.22
C MET A 291 23.33 0.26 -5.64
N LYS A 292 24.62 0.42 -5.97
CA LYS A 292 25.51 -0.68 -6.33
C LYS A 292 25.70 -1.67 -5.18
N TRP A 293 25.85 -1.17 -3.95
CA TRP A 293 25.92 -2.02 -2.76
C TRP A 293 24.65 -2.88 -2.63
N TYR A 294 23.46 -2.32 -2.76
CA TYR A 294 22.21 -3.10 -2.72
C TYR A 294 22.13 -4.14 -3.85
N ALA A 295 22.61 -3.80 -5.05
CA ALA A 295 22.70 -4.71 -6.19
C ALA A 295 23.60 -5.92 -5.90
N GLU A 296 24.81 -5.68 -5.38
CA GLU A 296 25.78 -6.72 -5.02
C GLU A 296 25.23 -7.69 -3.96
N HIS A 297 24.35 -7.20 -3.08
CA HIS A 297 23.68 -7.99 -2.04
C HIS A 297 22.32 -8.58 -2.47
N LYS A 298 21.92 -8.38 -3.74
CA LYS A 298 20.65 -8.86 -4.32
C LYS A 298 19.41 -8.39 -3.55
N ILE A 299 19.47 -7.18 -3.00
CA ILE A 299 18.36 -6.54 -2.28
C ILE A 299 17.64 -5.62 -3.27
N PRO A 300 16.30 -5.70 -3.40
CA PRO A 300 15.55 -4.76 -4.25
C PRO A 300 15.76 -3.31 -3.81
N LEU A 301 15.53 -2.36 -4.71
CA LEU A 301 15.76 -0.94 -4.44
C LEU A 301 14.61 -0.06 -4.93
N GLU A 302 14.20 0.88 -4.08
CA GLU A 302 13.35 2.01 -4.41
C GLU A 302 14.23 3.26 -4.54
N VAL A 303 14.24 3.92 -5.71
CA VAL A 303 14.92 5.21 -5.84
C VAL A 303 13.90 6.34 -5.68
N ASN A 304 13.94 6.96 -4.51
CA ASN A 304 13.00 7.99 -4.06
C ASN A 304 13.34 9.33 -4.70
N GLU A 305 12.92 9.52 -5.95
CA GLU A 305 13.34 10.69 -6.72
C GLU A 305 12.15 11.55 -7.18
N SER A 306 11.30 11.00 -8.06
CA SER A 306 10.23 11.74 -8.75
C SER A 306 9.32 12.57 -7.84
N HIS A 307 8.95 12.04 -6.67
CA HIS A 307 8.04 12.74 -5.77
C HIS A 307 8.66 13.97 -5.10
N HIS A 308 9.99 14.01 -4.91
CA HIS A 308 10.64 15.18 -4.33
C HIS A 308 10.59 16.40 -5.26
N TRP A 309 10.54 16.18 -6.57
CA TRP A 309 10.32 17.22 -7.57
C TRP A 309 8.87 17.69 -7.56
N SER A 310 7.92 16.76 -7.59
CA SER A 310 6.50 17.09 -7.56
C SER A 310 6.05 17.78 -6.26
N LEU A 311 6.62 17.42 -5.10
CA LEU A 311 6.37 18.11 -3.82
C LEU A 311 6.92 19.54 -3.80
N ARG A 312 7.77 19.88 -4.77
CA ARG A 312 8.34 21.21 -4.97
C ARG A 312 7.67 21.98 -6.11
N ASP A 313 6.50 21.49 -6.54
CA ASP A 313 5.70 22.00 -7.64
C ASP A 313 6.41 22.05 -8.99
N ALA A 314 7.37 21.13 -9.22
CA ALA A 314 7.91 20.90 -10.56
C ALA A 314 6.78 20.46 -11.52
N HIS A 315 6.88 20.87 -12.78
CA HIS A 315 5.92 20.46 -13.81
C HIS A 315 6.02 18.96 -14.10
N ASP A 316 4.95 18.38 -14.64
CA ASP A 316 4.80 16.93 -14.76
C ASP A 316 5.93 16.28 -15.57
N THR A 317 6.46 16.95 -16.61
CA THR A 317 7.59 16.43 -17.41
C THR A 317 8.86 16.22 -16.58
N VAL A 318 9.19 17.13 -15.65
CA VAL A 318 10.33 16.95 -14.72
C VAL A 318 10.06 15.74 -13.82
N ALA A 319 8.83 15.59 -13.32
CA ALA A 319 8.48 14.44 -12.50
C ALA A 319 8.63 13.10 -13.25
N VAL A 320 8.24 13.05 -14.53
CA VAL A 320 8.37 11.86 -15.39
C VAL A 320 9.84 11.58 -15.72
N THR A 321 10.59 12.61 -16.10
CA THR A 321 12.03 12.53 -16.40
C THR A 321 12.82 12.04 -15.18
N ALA A 322 12.56 12.60 -14.01
CA ALA A 322 13.19 12.20 -12.75
C ALA A 322 12.90 10.74 -12.38
N ALA A 323 11.68 10.24 -12.68
CA ALA A 323 11.33 8.83 -12.47
C ALA A 323 12.13 7.90 -13.39
N PHE A 324 12.29 8.28 -14.66
CA PHE A 324 13.10 7.55 -15.62
C PHE A 324 14.59 7.53 -15.23
N LEU A 325 15.17 8.70 -14.93
CA LEU A 325 16.58 8.81 -14.53
C LEU A 325 16.90 7.97 -13.29
N ALA A 326 16.00 7.97 -12.30
CA ALA A 326 16.11 7.14 -11.11
C ALA A 326 16.18 5.64 -11.45
N ALA A 327 15.24 5.13 -12.26
CA ALA A 327 15.21 3.74 -12.67
C ALA A 327 16.42 3.36 -13.55
N TYR A 328 16.82 4.25 -14.47
CA TYR A 328 17.98 4.06 -15.33
C TYR A 328 19.28 3.95 -14.52
N ASN A 329 19.47 4.83 -13.53
CA ASN A 329 20.62 4.77 -12.63
C ASN A 329 20.62 3.48 -11.79
N ALA A 330 19.47 3.09 -11.22
CA ALA A 330 19.36 1.83 -10.48
C ALA A 330 19.76 0.62 -11.36
N LYS A 331 19.25 0.56 -12.59
CA LYS A 331 19.61 -0.48 -13.58
C LYS A 331 21.12 -0.49 -13.86
N LYS A 332 21.72 0.67 -14.10
CA LYS A 332 23.15 0.80 -14.41
C LYS A 332 24.04 0.42 -13.23
N MET A 333 23.55 0.59 -12.00
CA MET A 333 24.24 0.15 -10.79
C MET A 333 24.02 -1.35 -10.49
N GLY A 334 23.25 -2.06 -11.32
CA GLY A 334 23.09 -3.52 -11.27
C GLY A 334 21.88 -4.01 -10.48
N ILE A 335 20.96 -3.12 -10.10
CA ILE A 335 19.71 -3.53 -9.43
C ILE A 335 18.90 -4.43 -10.37
N THR A 336 18.38 -5.54 -9.86
CA THR A 336 17.56 -6.47 -10.64
C THR A 336 16.06 -6.27 -10.44
N HIS A 337 15.65 -5.95 -9.21
CA HIS A 337 14.27 -5.67 -8.84
C HIS A 337 14.14 -4.23 -8.34
N TYR A 338 13.53 -3.38 -9.15
CA TYR A 338 13.35 -1.97 -8.85
C TYR A 338 11.93 -1.67 -8.37
N VAL A 339 11.77 -1.17 -7.15
CA VAL A 339 10.46 -0.74 -6.63
C VAL A 339 10.16 0.67 -7.17
N ALA A 340 9.32 0.75 -8.20
CA ALA A 340 8.93 1.99 -8.82
C ALA A 340 7.74 2.60 -8.07
N GLN A 341 7.98 3.70 -7.35
CA GLN A 341 6.95 4.40 -6.57
C GLN A 341 6.18 5.43 -7.42
N TYR A 342 4.87 5.25 -7.51
CA TYR A 342 3.90 6.13 -8.16
C TYR A 342 3.06 6.83 -7.09
N MET A 343 3.50 8.02 -6.70
CA MET A 343 2.76 8.89 -5.77
C MET A 343 1.72 9.70 -6.54
N PHE A 344 0.46 9.43 -6.24
CA PHE A 344 -0.68 10.18 -6.76
C PHE A 344 -0.88 11.49 -6.00
N ASN A 345 -1.75 12.36 -6.50
CA ASN A 345 -2.12 13.65 -5.92
C ASN A 345 -0.90 14.50 -5.57
N ASN A 346 0.11 14.50 -6.44
CA ASN A 346 1.35 15.22 -6.24
C ASN A 346 1.77 15.96 -7.53
N PRO A 347 1.55 17.28 -7.62
CA PRO A 347 1.01 18.19 -6.58
C PRO A 347 -0.46 17.92 -6.17
N ALA A 348 -0.88 18.40 -5.00
CA ALA A 348 -2.18 18.09 -4.38
C ALA A 348 -3.41 18.44 -5.24
N GLN A 349 -3.28 19.46 -6.09
CA GLN A 349 -4.35 19.96 -6.96
C GLN A 349 -4.42 19.24 -8.31
N THR A 350 -3.56 18.24 -8.56
CA THR A 350 -3.62 17.42 -9.79
C THR A 350 -4.91 16.61 -9.79
N SER A 351 -5.64 16.64 -10.91
CA SER A 351 -6.85 15.86 -11.07
C SER A 351 -6.53 14.37 -11.20
N PRO A 352 -7.43 13.45 -10.78
CA PRO A 352 -7.16 12.01 -10.84
C PRO A 352 -6.80 11.48 -12.24
N LEU A 353 -7.43 12.02 -13.31
CA LEU A 353 -7.16 11.57 -14.68
C LEU A 353 -5.80 12.00 -15.18
N MET A 354 -5.42 13.26 -14.95
CA MET A 354 -4.11 13.78 -15.36
C MET A 354 -2.98 13.16 -14.57
N ASP A 355 -3.23 12.86 -13.30
CA ASP A 355 -2.27 12.18 -12.45
C ASP A 355 -2.08 10.71 -12.86
N LEU A 356 -3.16 10.02 -13.22
CA LEU A 356 -3.11 8.69 -13.83
C LEU A 356 -2.32 8.71 -15.16
N ALA A 357 -2.54 9.70 -16.03
CA ALA A 357 -1.76 9.89 -17.25
C ALA A 357 -0.27 10.08 -16.97
N LYS A 358 0.07 10.88 -15.96
CA LYS A 358 1.46 11.07 -15.50
C LYS A 358 2.08 9.77 -15.00
N MET A 359 1.35 8.97 -14.22
CA MET A 359 1.88 7.68 -13.76
C MET A 359 2.04 6.68 -14.92
N LEU A 360 1.13 6.67 -15.89
CA LEU A 360 1.26 5.83 -17.09
C LEU A 360 2.46 6.22 -17.95
N ALA A 361 2.78 7.52 -18.05
CA ALA A 361 3.97 8.00 -18.75
C ALA A 361 5.27 7.53 -18.04
N LYS A 362 5.29 7.59 -16.69
CA LYS A 362 6.39 7.02 -15.90
C LYS A 362 6.52 5.52 -16.11
N ILE A 363 5.40 4.79 -16.07
CA ILE A 363 5.36 3.34 -16.30
C ILE A 363 5.93 3.01 -17.68
N GLU A 364 5.44 3.64 -18.74
CA GLU A 364 5.90 3.37 -20.11
C GLU A 364 7.42 3.52 -20.25
N LEU A 365 7.98 4.60 -19.72
CA LEU A 365 9.41 4.87 -19.78
C LEU A 365 10.24 3.94 -18.90
N ILE A 366 9.80 3.65 -17.66
CA ILE A 366 10.50 2.75 -16.75
C ILE A 366 10.44 1.30 -17.26
N GLU A 367 9.29 0.85 -17.75
CA GLU A 367 9.11 -0.52 -18.24
C GLU A 367 9.81 -0.75 -19.59
N SER A 368 10.06 0.32 -20.36
CA SER A 368 10.97 0.24 -21.52
C SER A 368 12.41 -0.15 -21.15
N LEU A 369 12.80 -0.02 -19.88
CA LEU A 369 14.10 -0.46 -19.37
C LEU A 369 14.12 -1.94 -18.98
N HIS A 370 12.99 -2.66 -19.04
CA HIS A 370 12.95 -4.07 -18.63
C HIS A 370 13.76 -4.95 -19.58
N ASP A 371 14.47 -5.90 -19.00
CA ASP A 371 15.15 -7.00 -19.70
C ASP A 371 15.28 -8.20 -18.76
N GLU A 372 16.06 -9.21 -19.14
CA GLU A 372 16.29 -10.41 -18.34
C GLU A 372 16.96 -10.13 -16.97
N ASN A 373 17.60 -8.97 -16.81
CA ASN A 373 18.36 -8.58 -15.62
C ASN A 373 17.73 -7.43 -14.84
N PHE A 374 16.68 -6.77 -15.36
CA PHE A 374 16.02 -5.64 -14.71
C PHE A 374 14.51 -5.70 -14.88
N THR A 375 13.77 -5.66 -13.77
CA THR A 375 12.31 -5.55 -13.76
C THR A 375 11.84 -4.58 -12.68
N SER A 376 10.73 -3.89 -12.93
CA SER A 376 10.14 -2.97 -11.97
C SER A 376 8.90 -3.54 -11.28
N ILE A 377 8.79 -3.29 -9.98
CA ILE A 377 7.64 -3.60 -9.14
C ILE A 377 6.87 -2.30 -8.92
N ARG A 378 5.61 -2.23 -9.37
CA ARG A 378 4.77 -1.04 -9.20
C ARG A 378 4.34 -0.92 -7.74
N GLN A 379 4.74 0.18 -7.08
CA GLN A 379 4.26 0.59 -5.77
C GLN A 379 3.46 1.89 -5.90
N THR A 380 2.19 1.90 -5.52
CA THR A 380 1.37 3.13 -5.55
C THR A 380 1.20 3.72 -4.16
N ARG A 381 0.93 5.04 -4.09
CA ARG A 381 0.53 5.69 -2.85
C ARG A 381 -0.26 6.97 -3.10
N THR A 382 -1.03 7.37 -2.11
CA THR A 382 -1.65 8.70 -2.04
C THR A 382 -0.59 9.77 -1.74
N GLY A 383 -0.79 10.98 -2.25
CA GLY A 383 0.04 12.15 -1.96
C GLY A 383 -0.32 12.73 -0.59
N LEU A 384 0.67 12.93 0.26
CA LEU A 384 0.47 13.43 1.63
C LEU A 384 -0.24 14.78 1.68
N ALA A 385 0.13 15.72 0.81
CA ALA A 385 -0.41 17.08 0.79
C ALA A 385 -1.88 17.16 0.33
N CYS A 386 -2.48 16.08 -0.17
CA CYS A 386 -3.87 16.09 -0.60
C CYS A 386 -4.86 15.73 0.51
N LEU A 387 -4.38 15.14 1.61
CA LEU A 387 -5.25 14.71 2.70
C LEU A 387 -5.65 15.89 3.58
N SER A 388 -6.93 15.96 3.92
CA SER A 388 -7.48 16.95 4.83
C SER A 388 -7.04 16.66 6.28
N PRO A 389 -6.87 17.68 7.13
CA PRO A 389 -6.77 17.47 8.57
C PRO A 389 -8.10 16.98 9.19
N ASP A 390 -9.22 17.10 8.48
CA ASP A 390 -10.48 16.46 8.89
C ASP A 390 -10.44 14.96 8.53
N PRO A 391 -10.48 14.05 9.53
CA PRO A 391 -10.32 12.62 9.29
C PRO A 391 -11.46 12.02 8.45
N ASP A 392 -12.69 12.54 8.54
CA ASP A 392 -13.81 12.01 7.77
C ASP A 392 -13.65 12.36 6.28
N VAL A 393 -13.16 13.57 5.99
CA VAL A 393 -12.81 13.99 4.62
C VAL A 393 -11.59 13.21 4.12
N ALA A 394 -10.54 13.07 4.94
CA ALA A 394 -9.31 12.37 4.58
C ALA A 394 -9.56 10.89 4.24
N LYS A 395 -10.45 10.21 4.97
CA LYS A 395 -10.87 8.83 4.65
C LYS A 395 -11.53 8.74 3.27
N GLY A 396 -12.34 9.73 2.89
CA GLY A 396 -12.92 9.85 1.55
C GLY A 396 -11.86 10.06 0.47
N GLN A 397 -10.89 10.94 0.72
CA GLN A 397 -9.78 11.22 -0.20
C GLN A 397 -8.84 10.01 -0.38
N LEU A 398 -8.47 9.34 0.72
CA LEU A 398 -7.70 8.10 0.71
C LEU A 398 -8.38 7.03 -0.14
N SER A 399 -9.68 6.82 0.09
CA SER A 399 -10.50 5.84 -0.63
C SER A 399 -10.55 6.14 -2.14
N SER A 400 -10.81 7.41 -2.49
CA SER A 400 -10.87 7.87 -3.88
C SER A 400 -9.53 7.70 -4.59
N SER A 401 -8.43 8.16 -3.99
CA SER A 401 -7.09 8.00 -4.55
C SER A 401 -6.72 6.52 -4.74
N CYS A 402 -7.03 5.67 -3.76
CA CYS A 402 -6.77 4.23 -3.84
C CYS A 402 -7.48 3.58 -5.04
N LEU A 403 -8.69 4.00 -5.39
CA LEU A 403 -9.41 3.46 -6.54
C LEU A 403 -8.64 3.69 -7.85
N PHE A 404 -8.10 4.89 -8.06
CA PHE A 404 -7.28 5.21 -9.23
C PHE A 404 -5.93 4.50 -9.20
N GLN A 405 -5.31 4.38 -8.02
CA GLN A 405 -4.07 3.63 -7.85
C GLN A 405 -4.21 2.16 -8.31
N MET A 406 -5.34 1.52 -8.02
CA MET A 406 -5.59 0.12 -8.41
C MET A 406 -5.66 -0.09 -9.93
N THR A 407 -5.94 0.95 -10.71
CA THR A 407 -5.92 0.87 -12.19
C THR A 407 -4.53 0.60 -12.75
N LEU A 408 -3.47 0.85 -11.98
CA LEU A 408 -2.10 0.56 -12.35
C LEU A 408 -1.66 -0.87 -12.03
N GLU A 409 -2.57 -1.69 -11.48
CA GLU A 409 -2.31 -3.07 -11.05
C GLU A 409 -1.05 -3.18 -10.15
N PRO A 410 -0.97 -2.38 -9.06
CA PRO A 410 0.20 -2.37 -8.21
C PRO A 410 0.45 -3.73 -7.55
N LYS A 411 1.72 -4.03 -7.26
CA LYS A 411 2.09 -5.15 -6.39
C LYS A 411 2.24 -4.71 -4.93
N ILE A 412 2.38 -3.41 -4.69
CA ILE A 412 2.46 -2.82 -3.36
C ILE A 412 1.57 -1.59 -3.34
N VAL A 413 0.66 -1.49 -2.38
CA VAL A 413 -0.08 -0.26 -2.07
C VAL A 413 0.47 0.28 -0.77
N HIS A 414 1.17 1.40 -0.85
CA HIS A 414 1.57 2.15 0.33
C HIS A 414 0.37 3.00 0.79
N VAL A 415 -0.26 2.50 1.84
CA VAL A 415 -1.36 3.15 2.56
C VAL A 415 -0.78 4.35 3.30
N VAL A 416 -1.23 5.53 2.93
CA VAL A 416 -0.98 6.74 3.72
C VAL A 416 -2.08 6.82 4.78
N GLY A 417 -1.70 7.10 6.03
CA GLY A 417 -2.66 7.22 7.12
C GLY A 417 -3.59 8.40 6.87
N PHE A 418 -4.90 8.24 7.09
CA PHE A 418 -5.83 9.38 6.95
C PHE A 418 -5.49 10.54 7.90
N CYS A 419 -4.71 10.28 8.96
CA CYS A 419 -4.25 11.25 9.93
C CYS A 419 -3.03 12.09 9.48
N GLU A 420 -2.48 11.86 8.27
CA GLU A 420 -1.22 12.45 7.78
C GLU A 420 -1.14 13.97 7.96
N ALA A 421 -2.24 14.69 7.76
CA ALA A 421 -2.31 16.14 7.85
C ALA A 421 -2.58 16.68 9.28
N ASP A 422 -2.73 15.79 10.27
CA ASP A 422 -3.08 16.12 11.65
C ASP A 422 -1.99 15.68 12.64
N HIS A 423 -1.68 14.37 12.69
CA HIS A 423 -0.72 13.82 13.65
C HIS A 423 0.02 12.57 13.14
N ALA A 424 1.09 12.20 13.85
CA ALA A 424 1.85 10.98 13.55
C ALA A 424 1.00 9.73 13.76
N ALA A 425 0.91 8.89 12.74
CA ALA A 425 0.03 7.71 12.74
C ALA A 425 0.30 6.75 13.89
N THR A 426 -0.73 6.50 14.70
CA THR A 426 -0.73 5.47 15.75
C THR A 426 -1.14 4.11 15.16
N PRO A 427 -0.91 2.98 15.87
CA PRO A 427 -1.35 1.67 15.38
C PRO A 427 -2.85 1.61 15.01
N PRO A 428 -3.79 2.17 15.80
CA PRO A 428 -5.20 2.27 15.38
C PRO A 428 -5.40 2.99 14.03
N ASP A 429 -4.74 4.12 13.78
CA ASP A 429 -4.88 4.88 12.53
C ASP A 429 -4.41 4.07 11.32
N ILE A 430 -3.28 3.35 11.49
CA ILE A 430 -2.70 2.49 10.46
C ILE A 430 -3.64 1.34 10.14
N ILE A 431 -4.12 0.65 11.18
CA ILE A 431 -5.02 -0.51 11.04
C ILE A 431 -6.33 -0.09 10.38
N GLU A 432 -6.88 1.07 10.75
CA GLU A 432 -8.10 1.60 10.14
C GLU A 432 -7.88 2.01 8.68
N SER A 433 -6.80 2.74 8.39
CA SER A 433 -6.45 3.14 7.02
C SER A 433 -6.23 1.92 6.10
N ALA A 434 -5.59 0.87 6.63
CA ALA A 434 -5.38 -0.39 5.91
C ALA A 434 -6.72 -1.10 5.64
N LYS A 435 -7.63 -1.16 6.63
CA LYS A 435 -8.97 -1.76 6.44
C LYS A 435 -9.81 -1.02 5.40
N ILE A 436 -9.76 0.30 5.38
CA ILE A 436 -10.41 1.12 4.36
C ILE A 436 -9.87 0.74 2.97
N THR A 437 -8.54 0.72 2.83
CA THR A 437 -7.84 0.34 1.60
C THR A 437 -8.20 -1.08 1.14
N LEU A 438 -8.23 -2.05 2.05
CA LEU A 438 -8.66 -3.43 1.76
C LEU A 438 -10.10 -3.48 1.23
N GLY A 439 -11.00 -2.65 1.77
CA GLY A 439 -12.37 -2.53 1.26
C GLY A 439 -12.42 -2.10 -0.20
N ILE A 440 -11.59 -1.11 -0.58
CA ILE A 440 -11.47 -0.63 -1.96
C ILE A 440 -10.88 -1.71 -2.88
N ILE A 441 -9.80 -2.37 -2.47
CA ILE A 441 -9.18 -3.47 -3.23
C ILE A 441 -10.18 -4.61 -3.47
N LYS A 442 -10.92 -5.00 -2.43
CA LYS A 442 -11.97 -6.03 -2.55
C LYS A 442 -13.04 -5.61 -3.56
N ASN A 443 -13.54 -4.38 -3.50
CA ASN A 443 -14.53 -3.90 -4.46
C ASN A 443 -13.96 -3.86 -5.88
N PHE A 444 -12.74 -3.36 -6.07
CA PHE A 444 -12.08 -3.32 -7.38
C PHE A 444 -11.94 -4.72 -7.98
N SER A 445 -11.61 -5.73 -7.16
CA SER A 445 -11.48 -7.13 -7.60
C SER A 445 -12.79 -7.78 -8.05
N LEU A 446 -13.96 -7.20 -7.72
CA LEU A 446 -15.27 -7.67 -8.21
C LEU A 446 -15.57 -7.21 -9.64
N GLY A 447 -14.82 -6.23 -10.15
CA GLY A 447 -15.01 -5.64 -11.47
C GLY A 447 -14.47 -4.22 -11.48
N ALA A 448 -13.35 -4.02 -12.16
CA ALA A 448 -12.71 -2.72 -12.27
C ALA A 448 -13.49 -1.80 -13.23
N PRO A 449 -13.63 -0.50 -12.92
CA PRO A 449 -14.13 0.48 -13.88
C PRO A 449 -13.14 0.66 -15.05
N GLN A 450 -13.66 0.87 -16.25
CA GLN A 450 -12.87 1.14 -17.48
C GLN A 450 -12.35 2.59 -17.51
N ILE A 451 -11.50 2.95 -16.55
CA ILE A 451 -10.97 4.32 -16.41
C ILE A 451 -9.96 4.64 -17.53
N LEU A 452 -9.16 3.66 -17.96
CA LEU A 452 -8.08 3.84 -18.94
C LEU A 452 -8.56 4.14 -20.36
N ASP A 453 -9.85 3.97 -20.65
CA ASP A 453 -10.45 4.24 -21.95
C ASP A 453 -10.71 5.74 -22.20
N ASP A 454 -10.52 6.60 -21.19
CA ASP A 454 -10.67 8.04 -21.35
C ASP A 454 -9.56 8.62 -22.26
N PRO A 455 -9.91 9.24 -23.40
CA PRO A 455 -8.93 9.71 -24.38
C PRO A 455 -7.98 10.77 -23.80
N ARG A 456 -8.43 11.56 -22.81
CA ARG A 456 -7.61 12.60 -22.18
C ARG A 456 -6.40 12.02 -21.45
N ILE A 457 -6.53 10.80 -20.92
CA ILE A 457 -5.42 10.10 -20.27
C ILE A 457 -4.36 9.74 -21.31
N LYS A 458 -4.80 9.19 -22.45
CA LYS A 458 -3.91 8.77 -23.54
C LYS A 458 -3.16 9.97 -24.13
N GLU A 459 -3.88 11.05 -24.46
CA GLU A 459 -3.30 12.27 -25.01
C GLU A 459 -2.25 12.87 -24.07
N ARG A 460 -2.59 13.04 -22.78
CA ARG A 460 -1.65 13.58 -21.79
C ARG A 460 -0.45 12.67 -21.56
N LYS A 461 -0.64 11.34 -21.55
CA LYS A 461 0.46 10.39 -21.41
C LYS A 461 1.44 10.51 -22.58
N GLU A 462 0.93 10.54 -23.81
CA GLU A 462 1.74 10.67 -25.03
C GLU A 462 2.51 11.99 -25.07
N GLU A 463 1.86 13.10 -24.70
CA GLU A 463 2.53 14.41 -24.54
C GLU A 463 3.72 14.32 -23.56
N LEU A 464 3.50 13.78 -22.35
CA LEU A 464 4.53 13.67 -21.32
C LEU A 464 5.70 12.77 -21.75
N VAL A 465 5.44 11.71 -22.49
CA VAL A 465 6.49 10.82 -23.02
C VAL A 465 7.36 11.57 -24.03
N GLU A 466 6.77 12.32 -24.96
CA GLU A 466 7.52 13.07 -25.97
C GLU A 466 8.30 14.24 -25.36
N GLU A 467 7.68 14.99 -24.46
CA GLU A 467 8.34 16.07 -23.71
C GLU A 467 9.51 15.53 -22.87
N THR A 468 9.34 14.37 -22.22
CA THR A 468 10.41 13.71 -21.46
C THR A 468 11.57 13.28 -22.36
N LYS A 469 11.30 12.70 -23.54
CA LYS A 469 12.35 12.35 -24.50
C LYS A 469 13.14 13.59 -24.95
N TYR A 470 12.46 14.71 -25.17
CA TYR A 470 13.10 15.96 -25.53
C TYR A 470 14.02 16.46 -24.40
N LEU A 471 13.51 16.47 -23.15
CA LEU A 471 14.32 16.85 -21.99
C LEU A 471 15.52 15.92 -21.80
N LEU A 472 15.34 14.60 -21.92
CA LEU A 472 16.45 13.62 -21.83
C LEU A 472 17.50 13.82 -22.94
N GLN A 473 17.12 14.29 -24.11
CA GLN A 473 18.07 14.65 -25.16
C GLN A 473 18.86 15.92 -24.80
N ALA A 474 18.25 16.88 -24.11
CA ALA A 474 18.97 18.06 -23.62
C ALA A 474 20.05 17.70 -22.58
N PHE A 475 19.85 16.67 -21.76
CA PHE A 475 20.90 16.14 -20.88
C PHE A 475 22.12 15.64 -21.67
N LYS A 476 21.90 14.95 -22.80
CA LYS A 476 22.99 14.48 -23.65
C LYS A 476 23.77 15.64 -24.27
N ASN A 477 23.07 16.70 -24.66
CA ASN A 477 23.68 17.90 -25.23
C ASN A 477 24.44 18.72 -24.18
N LEU A 478 24.09 18.59 -22.91
CA LEU A 478 24.76 19.26 -21.79
C LEU A 478 26.09 18.59 -21.39
N ALA A 479 26.21 17.29 -21.62
CA ALA A 479 27.36 16.51 -21.19
C ALA A 479 28.65 16.92 -21.94
N ALA A 480 29.79 16.84 -21.24
CA ALA A 480 31.09 17.06 -21.87
C ALA A 480 31.42 15.95 -22.89
N ASP A 481 32.22 16.26 -23.92
CA ASP A 481 32.54 15.35 -25.04
C ASP A 481 33.04 13.95 -24.64
N LYS A 482 33.61 13.81 -23.43
CA LYS A 482 34.17 12.54 -22.92
C LYS A 482 33.18 11.70 -22.10
N VAL A 483 31.99 12.21 -21.80
CA VAL A 483 30.98 11.52 -20.98
C VAL A 483 30.24 10.50 -21.87
N LYS A 484 30.42 9.21 -21.56
CA LYS A 484 29.80 8.11 -22.34
C LYS A 484 28.31 7.95 -22.07
N ASP A 485 27.89 8.11 -20.82
CA ASP A 485 26.49 7.96 -20.40
C ASP A 485 26.05 9.18 -19.56
N PRO A 486 25.58 10.24 -20.24
CA PRO A 486 25.12 11.48 -19.62
C PRO A 486 24.03 11.31 -18.55
N TRP A 487 23.23 10.24 -18.64
CA TRP A 487 22.11 10.01 -17.73
C TRP A 487 22.54 9.40 -16.39
N THR A 488 23.79 8.91 -16.29
CA THR A 488 24.39 8.42 -15.04
C THR A 488 25.57 9.24 -14.56
N ASP A 489 26.03 10.23 -15.32
CA ASP A 489 27.19 11.03 -14.94
C ASP A 489 26.80 12.04 -13.83
N PRO A 490 27.39 11.97 -12.62
CA PRO A 490 26.99 12.83 -11.50
C PRO A 490 27.12 14.33 -11.79
N GLU A 491 28.17 14.72 -12.51
CA GLU A 491 28.40 16.11 -12.91
C GLU A 491 27.36 16.60 -13.91
N THR A 492 27.04 15.79 -14.92
CA THR A 492 26.00 16.12 -15.90
C THR A 492 24.63 16.27 -15.23
N LEU A 493 24.27 15.36 -14.32
CA LEU A 493 23.03 15.43 -13.56
C LEU A 493 22.98 16.68 -12.65
N ALA A 494 24.07 17.00 -11.96
CA ALA A 494 24.17 18.21 -11.13
C ALA A 494 24.08 19.49 -11.97
N GLN A 495 24.73 19.54 -13.14
CA GLN A 495 24.64 20.65 -14.08
C GLN A 495 23.22 20.83 -14.64
N ALA A 496 22.51 19.72 -14.90
CA ALA A 496 21.12 19.78 -15.36
C ALA A 496 20.21 20.46 -14.33
N ILE A 497 20.45 20.23 -13.04
CA ILE A 497 19.73 20.92 -11.95
C ILE A 497 20.17 22.38 -11.87
N HIS A 498 21.48 22.64 -11.89
CA HIS A 498 22.03 23.98 -11.76
C HIS A 498 21.57 24.92 -12.88
N ARG A 499 21.49 24.42 -14.12
CA ARG A 499 21.01 25.18 -15.29
C ARG A 499 19.49 25.19 -15.44
N GLY A 500 18.75 24.45 -14.61
CA GLY A 500 17.30 24.43 -14.64
C GLY A 500 16.68 23.53 -15.71
N LEU A 501 17.41 22.56 -16.25
CA LEU A 501 16.80 21.46 -17.03
C LEU A 501 15.89 20.62 -16.13
N LEU A 502 16.36 20.27 -14.92
CA LEU A 502 15.49 19.86 -13.81
C LEU A 502 15.33 21.05 -12.87
N ASP A 503 14.11 21.58 -12.80
CA ASP A 503 13.83 22.73 -11.97
C ASP A 503 12.47 22.61 -11.28
N ALA A 504 12.31 23.34 -10.20
CA ALA A 504 11.07 23.43 -9.44
C ALA A 504 10.96 24.81 -8.78
N PRO A 505 9.76 25.42 -8.68
CA PRO A 505 9.59 26.73 -8.07
C PRO A 505 10.17 26.84 -6.65
N HIS A 506 10.06 25.77 -5.84
CA HIS A 506 10.53 25.79 -4.45
C HIS A 506 12.07 25.71 -4.31
N LEU A 507 12.82 25.64 -5.41
CA LEU A 507 14.28 25.73 -5.41
C LEU A 507 14.80 27.17 -5.54
N ALA A 508 13.90 28.16 -5.62
CA ALA A 508 14.28 29.57 -5.68
C ALA A 508 15.25 29.97 -4.54
N GLY A 509 16.35 30.62 -4.90
CA GLY A 509 17.39 31.04 -3.95
C GLY A 509 18.39 29.95 -3.56
N ASN A 510 18.29 28.73 -4.09
CA ASN A 510 19.27 27.68 -3.85
C ASN A 510 20.56 27.92 -4.68
N PRO A 511 21.76 27.83 -4.08
CA PRO A 511 23.01 28.04 -4.83
C PRO A 511 23.34 26.95 -5.87
N TYR A 512 22.66 25.79 -5.81
CA TYR A 512 22.91 24.64 -6.69
C TYR A 512 21.76 24.35 -7.66
N ALA A 513 20.70 25.15 -7.66
CA ALA A 513 19.57 25.00 -8.58
C ALA A 513 19.14 26.37 -9.13
N THR A 514 18.51 26.36 -10.31
CA THR A 514 18.04 27.62 -10.93
C THR A 514 16.83 28.18 -10.18
N GLY A 515 15.79 27.38 -9.90
CA GLY A 515 14.60 27.80 -9.17
C GLY A 515 13.81 28.92 -9.85
N LYS A 516 13.84 28.99 -11.18
CA LYS A 516 13.20 30.07 -11.97
C LYS A 516 12.04 29.57 -12.82
N VAL A 517 11.83 28.25 -12.91
CA VAL A 517 10.64 27.73 -13.57
C VAL A 517 9.39 28.20 -12.83
N HIS A 518 8.42 28.69 -13.59
CA HIS A 518 7.09 28.97 -13.09
C HIS A 518 6.16 27.85 -13.51
N THR A 519 5.33 27.36 -12.59
CA THR A 519 4.39 26.29 -12.87
C THR A 519 2.96 26.68 -12.51
N GLN A 520 2.00 26.07 -13.19
CA GLN A 520 0.59 26.27 -12.91
C GLN A 520 -0.20 24.98 -13.15
N ILE A 521 -1.18 24.73 -12.29
CA ILE A 521 -2.19 23.70 -12.51
C ILE A 521 -3.21 24.23 -13.52
N ARG A 522 -3.30 23.59 -14.69
CA ARG A 522 -4.31 23.86 -15.73
C ARG A 522 -5.00 22.57 -16.12
N ASP A 523 -6.33 22.60 -16.16
CA ASP A 523 -7.15 21.43 -16.47
C ASP A 523 -6.76 20.18 -15.66
N GLY A 524 -6.30 20.40 -14.43
CA GLY A 524 -5.88 19.36 -13.50
C GLY A 524 -4.50 18.76 -13.74
N ALA A 525 -3.64 19.31 -14.61
CA ALA A 525 -2.24 18.90 -14.81
C ALA A 525 -1.27 20.05 -14.47
N CYS A 526 -0.02 19.72 -14.09
CA CYS A 526 0.98 20.71 -13.73
C CYS A 526 1.91 21.03 -14.92
N TYR A 527 1.85 22.26 -15.41
CA TYR A 527 2.62 22.72 -16.57
C TYR A 527 3.66 23.76 -16.20
N ALA A 528 4.73 23.83 -16.98
CA ALA A 528 5.59 25.01 -17.02
C ALA A 528 4.87 26.15 -17.77
N VAL A 529 4.99 27.36 -17.26
CA VAL A 529 4.37 28.56 -17.86
C VAL A 529 5.37 29.69 -18.00
N ASP A 530 5.16 30.50 -19.01
CA ASP A 530 5.86 31.78 -19.17
C ASP A 530 5.33 32.79 -18.14
N PRO A 531 6.18 33.37 -17.29
CA PRO A 531 5.71 34.25 -16.21
C PRO A 531 5.13 35.57 -16.68
N GLN A 532 5.44 36.03 -17.91
CA GLN A 532 4.98 37.32 -18.43
C GLN A 532 3.62 37.19 -19.12
N SER A 533 3.50 36.21 -20.01
CA SER A 533 2.29 35.97 -20.82
C SER A 533 1.31 35.02 -20.16
N GLY A 534 1.78 34.18 -19.22
CA GLY A 534 1.01 33.06 -18.69
C GLY A 534 0.79 31.95 -19.71
N ASN A 535 1.46 31.92 -20.86
CA ASN A 535 1.29 30.84 -21.82
C ASN A 535 1.98 29.55 -21.34
N LEU A 536 1.44 28.40 -21.72
CA LEU A 536 2.10 27.12 -21.48
C LEU A 536 3.43 27.09 -22.25
N LEU A 537 4.44 26.45 -21.66
CA LEU A 537 5.73 26.21 -22.30
C LEU A 537 5.91 24.72 -22.53
N SER A 538 6.16 24.33 -23.78
CA SER A 538 6.78 23.04 -24.09
C SER A 538 8.23 23.01 -23.60
N GLU A 539 8.79 21.83 -23.40
CA GLU A 539 10.20 21.62 -23.09
C GLU A 539 11.10 22.22 -24.15
N LYS A 540 10.69 22.14 -25.42
CA LYS A 540 11.41 22.79 -26.53
C LYS A 540 11.53 24.29 -26.33
N GLU A 541 10.43 24.97 -26.01
CA GLU A 541 10.43 26.41 -25.75
C GLU A 541 11.17 26.76 -24.46
N ARG A 542 10.92 26.00 -23.38
CA ARG A 542 11.54 26.22 -22.07
C ARG A 542 13.06 26.09 -22.14
N ILE A 543 13.56 25.01 -22.73
CA ILE A 543 15.01 24.73 -22.83
C ILE A 543 15.70 25.73 -23.77
N SER A 544 15.04 26.22 -24.81
CA SER A 544 15.62 27.26 -25.69
C SER A 544 15.93 28.60 -25.00
N ARG A 545 15.40 28.79 -23.79
CA ARG A 545 15.56 30.00 -22.97
C ARG A 545 16.58 29.82 -21.82
N ILE A 546 17.17 28.63 -21.71
CA ILE A 546 18.25 28.27 -20.77
C ILE A 546 19.58 28.36 -21.52
#